data_AF-D8SHT6-F1
#
_entry.id   AF-D8SHT6-F1
#
_cell.length_a   1.000
_cell.length_b   1.000
_cell.length_c   1.000
_cell.angle_alpha   90.00
_cell.angle_beta   90.00
_cell.angle_gamma   90.00
#
_symmetry.space_group_name_H-M   'P 1'
#
loop_
_entity.id
_entity.type
_entity.pdbx_description
1 polymer ?
#
loop_
_entity_poly.entity_id
_entity_poly.type
_entity_poly.pdbx_seq_one_letter_code
_entity_poly.pdbx_strand_id
1 'polypeptide(L)'
;MPSSAEMDLITAKPPTKGRSAAYLMCWLLGLGSLFTWNSMLTVMDYYSHVFPDYHPSRVLTLVYQPFAVITVGILTYYEAKVDTRFRILFGFSVFFVSSTLVPILDLATSGHGGIGPYIGVCALSACFGLADAFVQGGIVGDLSYMHPNFLQSFSAGLAASGAATSGLRLITKASFPDTKVGLRKGALTFFFISAFFELLCLILYAVVFPKLDMVKHYRKTAALEGATTVNADLAAAGVVVNDLERDSEKGNTRLSSLALLSQNVDYAFDLFAIYVLTLSIFPGFLAEDTGSHSLGSWYVVVLITMYNLGDLVGRYLPLIKAIKIKSRVGILAAVVARFAFIPAFYLTAKYGDQGWMLMLCILLGITNGHLTVCVLVEAPRGYKGPEQNAIGNILVFFLLGGIFAGVTLDWLWLIGKGW
;
A
#
# COMPACT_ATOMS: atom_id res chain seq x y z
N MET A 1 40.38 11.61 -1.44
CA MET A 1 40.08 10.50 -0.51
C MET A 1 38.98 10.97 0.41
N PRO A 2 37.92 10.19 0.68
CA PRO A 2 36.94 10.55 1.70
C PRO A 2 37.67 10.81 3.02
N SER A 3 37.21 11.80 3.79
CA SER A 3 37.79 12.04 5.11
C SER A 3 37.62 10.78 5.97
N SER A 4 38.53 10.51 6.91
CA SER A 4 38.39 9.34 7.80
C SER A 4 37.01 9.30 8.48
N ALA A 5 36.43 10.46 8.78
CA ALA A 5 35.10 10.60 9.37
C ALA A 5 33.94 10.20 8.43
N GLU A 6 34.05 10.37 7.11
CA GLU A 6 33.01 9.97 6.15
C GLU A 6 32.96 8.45 5.98
N MET A 7 34.14 7.84 5.85
CA MET A 7 34.26 6.39 5.75
C MET A 7 33.83 5.72 7.06
N ASP A 8 34.12 6.35 8.20
CA ASP A 8 33.63 5.93 9.52
C ASP A 8 32.10 6.04 9.64
N LEU A 9 31.44 7.03 9.02
CA LEU A 9 29.97 7.17 9.12
C LEU A 9 29.20 6.21 8.21
N ILE A 10 29.72 5.91 7.01
CA ILE A 10 29.16 4.91 6.09
C ILE A 10 29.34 3.50 6.65
N THR A 11 30.43 3.25 7.38
CA THR A 11 30.70 1.97 8.04
C THR A 11 30.16 1.87 9.47
N ALA A 12 29.76 3.00 10.07
CA ALA A 12 29.22 3.04 11.42
C ALA A 12 27.91 2.25 11.53
N LYS A 13 27.78 1.52 12.64
CA LYS A 13 26.49 0.91 12.99
C LYS A 13 25.45 2.01 13.23
N PRO A 14 24.24 1.87 12.68
CA PRO A 14 23.17 2.84 12.90
C PRO A 14 22.82 2.94 14.39
N PRO A 15 22.39 4.13 14.87
CA PRO A 15 22.00 4.31 16.25
C PRO A 15 20.84 3.39 16.63
N THR A 16 20.92 2.78 17.82
CA THR A 16 19.93 1.82 18.34
C THR A 16 18.83 2.49 19.17
N LYS A 17 19.11 3.69 19.71
CA LYS A 17 18.15 4.47 20.50
C LYS A 17 16.98 4.92 19.61
N GLY A 18 15.75 4.72 20.08
CA GLY A 18 14.54 5.12 19.35
C GLY A 18 14.14 4.18 18.20
N ARG A 19 14.81 3.03 18.02
CA ARG A 19 14.55 2.07 16.95
C ARG A 19 13.09 1.59 16.91
N SER A 20 12.51 1.22 18.05
CA SER A 20 11.11 0.77 18.12
C SER A 20 10.12 1.89 17.76
N ALA A 21 10.42 3.13 18.16
CA ALA A 21 9.60 4.28 17.78
C ALA A 21 9.65 4.51 16.26
N ALA A 22 10.82 4.38 15.64
CA ALA A 22 10.95 4.51 14.18
C ALA A 22 10.15 3.43 13.43
N TYR A 23 10.20 2.18 13.89
CA TYR A 23 9.39 1.10 13.32
C TYR A 23 7.89 1.32 13.51
N LEU A 24 7.46 1.78 14.68
CA LEU A 24 6.07 2.13 14.93
C LEU A 24 5.60 3.26 14.01
N MET A 25 6.43 4.29 13.78
CA MET A 25 6.09 5.37 12.85
C MET A 25 5.93 4.86 11.43
N CYS A 26 6.85 4.02 10.93
CA CYS A 26 6.69 3.38 9.62
C CYS A 26 5.39 2.57 9.54
N TRP A 27 5.06 1.81 10.59
CA TRP A 27 3.84 1.03 10.65
C TRP A 27 2.58 1.91 10.61
N LEU A 28 2.56 3.02 11.37
CA LEU A 28 1.44 3.98 11.36
C LEU A 28 1.27 4.66 9.99
N LEU A 29 2.37 5.08 9.36
CA LEU A 29 2.34 5.68 8.02
C LEU A 29 1.86 4.68 6.96
N GLY A 30 2.27 3.41 7.10
CA GLY A 30 1.79 2.32 6.24
C GLY A 30 0.30 2.08 6.43
N LEU A 31 -0.19 2.08 7.67
CA LEU A 31 -1.61 1.96 7.98
C LEU A 31 -2.38 3.10 7.30
N GLY A 32 -1.95 4.36 7.50
CA GLY A 32 -2.61 5.53 6.92
C GLY A 32 -2.71 5.47 5.40
N SER A 33 -1.64 5.02 4.73
CA SER A 33 -1.58 4.98 3.26
C SER A 33 -2.73 4.20 2.59
N LEU A 34 -3.35 3.24 3.29
CA LEU A 34 -4.51 2.49 2.76
C LEU A 34 -5.76 2.58 3.63
N PHE A 35 -5.68 3.16 4.84
CA PHE A 35 -6.79 3.10 5.80
C PHE A 35 -8.04 3.78 5.26
N THR A 36 -7.88 4.93 4.62
CA THR A 36 -8.98 5.67 3.99
C THR A 36 -9.61 4.91 2.83
N TRP A 37 -8.79 4.40 1.90
CA TRP A 37 -9.28 3.62 0.76
C TRP A 37 -10.02 2.36 1.21
N ASN A 38 -9.42 1.62 2.15
CA ASN A 38 -10.06 0.44 2.72
C ASN A 38 -11.35 0.79 3.46
N SER A 39 -11.43 1.95 4.11
CA SER A 39 -12.66 2.40 4.78
C SER A 39 -13.79 2.65 3.78
N MET A 40 -13.50 3.25 2.62
CA MET A 40 -14.48 3.40 1.53
C MET A 40 -14.98 2.06 0.98
N LEU A 41 -14.07 1.12 0.70
CA LEU A 41 -14.43 -0.21 0.19
C LEU A 41 -15.20 -1.05 1.23
N THR A 42 -15.02 -0.75 2.51
CA THR A 42 -15.61 -1.54 3.59
C THR A 42 -17.07 -1.16 3.86
N VAL A 43 -17.48 0.07 3.52
CA VAL A 43 -18.86 0.58 3.68
C VAL A 43 -19.70 0.43 2.40
N MET A 44 -19.36 -0.56 1.58
CA MET A 44 -19.98 -0.77 0.28
C MET A 44 -21.48 -1.06 0.32
N ASP A 45 -21.97 -1.69 1.38
CA ASP A 45 -23.41 -1.88 1.61
C ASP A 45 -24.16 -0.55 1.72
N TYR A 46 -23.56 0.45 2.36
CA TYR A 46 -24.12 1.80 2.38
C TYR A 46 -24.16 2.39 0.97
N TYR A 47 -23.07 2.28 0.22
CA TYR A 47 -23.03 2.78 -1.15
C TYR A 47 -23.98 2.04 -2.10
N SER A 48 -24.19 0.74 -1.95
CA SER A 48 -25.19 -0.01 -2.72
C SER A 48 -26.62 0.46 -2.45
N HIS A 49 -26.92 0.92 -1.22
CA HIS A 49 -28.21 1.53 -0.91
C HIS A 49 -28.36 2.96 -1.44
N VAL A 50 -27.28 3.74 -1.46
CA VAL A 50 -27.28 5.12 -1.93
C VAL A 50 -27.24 5.20 -3.46
N PHE A 51 -26.54 4.26 -4.10
CA PHE A 51 -26.28 4.23 -5.53
C PHE A 51 -26.70 2.89 -6.16
N PRO A 52 -28.00 2.52 -6.10
CA PRO A 52 -28.48 1.20 -6.53
C PRO A 52 -28.28 0.93 -8.02
N ASP A 53 -28.33 1.96 -8.86
CA ASP A 53 -28.16 1.87 -10.31
C ASP A 53 -26.68 1.89 -10.75
N TYR A 54 -25.75 1.91 -9.79
CA TYR A 54 -24.32 1.97 -10.05
C TYR A 54 -23.62 0.79 -9.37
N HIS A 55 -22.40 0.46 -9.83
CA HIS A 55 -21.54 -0.58 -9.23
C HIS A 55 -20.37 0.03 -8.45
N PRO A 56 -20.58 0.69 -7.28
CA PRO A 56 -19.53 1.41 -6.57
C PRO A 56 -18.31 0.54 -6.20
N SER A 57 -18.50 -0.77 -5.96
CA SER A 57 -17.42 -1.70 -5.58
C SER A 57 -16.34 -1.79 -6.66
N ARG A 58 -16.80 -1.79 -7.91
CA ARG A 58 -15.94 -1.96 -9.08
C ARG A 58 -15.53 -0.61 -9.67
N VAL A 59 -16.49 0.32 -9.81
CA VAL A 59 -16.24 1.61 -10.47
C VAL A 59 -15.31 2.50 -9.66
N LEU A 60 -15.46 2.59 -8.33
CA LEU A 60 -14.57 3.43 -7.52
C LEU A 60 -13.11 2.98 -7.65
N THR A 61 -12.88 1.66 -7.69
CA THR A 61 -11.56 1.07 -7.89
C THR A 61 -11.04 1.38 -9.31
N LEU A 62 -11.88 1.26 -10.34
CA LEU A 62 -11.51 1.62 -11.71
C LEU A 62 -11.20 3.12 -11.88
N VAL A 63 -11.78 3.99 -11.06
CA VAL A 63 -11.45 5.43 -11.06
C VAL A 63 -10.16 5.69 -10.28
N TYR A 64 -9.93 5.01 -9.16
CA TYR A 64 -8.72 5.13 -8.35
C TYR A 64 -7.45 4.75 -9.14
N GLN A 65 -7.47 3.57 -9.78
CA GLN A 65 -6.24 2.93 -10.25
C GLN A 65 -5.52 3.66 -11.40
N PRO A 66 -6.18 4.21 -12.44
CA PRO A 66 -5.51 4.97 -13.48
C PRO A 66 -4.75 6.17 -12.93
N PHE A 67 -5.34 6.91 -11.97
CA PHE A 67 -4.69 8.04 -11.34
C PHE A 67 -3.47 7.59 -10.52
N ALA A 68 -3.57 6.47 -9.79
CA ALA A 68 -2.45 5.91 -9.06
C ALA A 68 -1.29 5.49 -9.99
N VAL A 69 -1.57 4.69 -11.03
CA VAL A 69 -0.56 4.16 -11.96
C VAL A 69 0.10 5.26 -12.79
N ILE A 70 -0.69 6.19 -13.36
CA ILE A 70 -0.14 7.29 -14.16
C ILE A 70 0.74 8.18 -13.28
N THR A 71 0.26 8.56 -12.09
CA THR A 71 1.00 9.42 -11.18
C THR A 71 2.29 8.75 -10.73
N VAL A 72 2.26 7.49 -10.29
CA VAL A 72 3.47 6.81 -9.82
C VAL A 72 4.45 6.58 -10.97
N GLY A 73 3.97 6.33 -12.20
CA GLY A 73 4.81 6.25 -13.40
C GLY A 73 5.57 7.55 -13.67
N ILE A 74 4.88 8.70 -13.61
CA ILE A 74 5.51 10.02 -13.73
C ILE A 74 6.53 10.25 -12.60
N LEU A 75 6.15 9.97 -11.35
CA LEU A 75 7.02 10.16 -10.20
C LEU A 75 8.23 9.20 -10.18
N THR A 76 8.11 8.02 -10.79
CA THR A 76 9.22 7.05 -10.93
C THR A 76 10.20 7.51 -12.00
N TYR A 77 9.71 8.15 -13.07
CA TYR A 77 10.55 8.71 -14.11
C TYR A 77 11.31 9.98 -13.65
N TYR A 78 10.72 10.77 -12.77
CA TYR A 78 11.31 12.01 -12.21
C TYR A 78 11.76 11.89 -10.74
N GLU A 79 11.83 10.67 -10.22
CA GLU A 79 12.15 10.33 -8.83
C GLU A 79 13.32 11.09 -8.18
N ALA A 80 14.41 11.36 -8.91
CA ALA A 80 15.63 11.97 -8.45
C ALA A 80 15.57 13.50 -8.49
N LYS A 81 14.54 14.04 -9.18
CA LYS A 81 14.30 15.48 -9.30
C LYS A 81 13.27 15.99 -8.30
N VAL A 82 12.49 15.10 -7.69
CA VAL A 82 11.40 15.47 -6.78
C VAL A 82 11.74 15.07 -5.35
N ASP A 83 11.76 16.03 -4.44
CA ASP A 83 12.00 15.78 -3.01
C ASP A 83 10.96 14.82 -2.41
N THR A 84 11.46 13.84 -1.66
CA THR A 84 10.64 12.82 -0.99
C THR A 84 9.70 13.46 0.03
N ARG A 85 10.18 14.49 0.75
CA ARG A 85 9.38 15.26 1.70
C ARG A 85 8.16 15.91 1.05
N PHE A 86 8.35 16.56 -0.10
CA PHE A 86 7.26 17.19 -0.83
C PHE A 86 6.21 16.15 -1.23
N ARG A 87 6.67 15.03 -1.81
CA ARG A 87 5.77 13.96 -2.26
C ARG A 87 4.89 13.45 -1.13
N ILE A 88 5.48 13.12 0.00
CA ILE A 88 4.75 12.49 1.11
C ILE A 88 3.83 13.49 1.82
N LEU A 89 4.28 14.73 2.04
CA LEU A 89 3.43 15.78 2.63
C LEU A 89 2.27 16.15 1.71
N PHE A 90 2.52 16.29 0.41
CA PHE A 90 1.46 16.55 -0.56
C PHE A 90 0.45 15.40 -0.58
N GLY A 91 0.93 14.15 -0.67
CA GLY A 91 0.07 12.97 -0.69
C GLY A 91 -0.79 12.85 0.57
N PHE A 92 -0.22 12.94 1.77
CA PHE A 92 -1.02 12.91 3.01
C PHE A 92 -1.96 14.12 3.16
N SER A 93 -1.60 15.30 2.62
CA SER A 93 -2.51 16.46 2.61
C SER A 93 -3.72 16.19 1.70
N VAL A 94 -3.51 15.61 0.52
CA VAL A 94 -4.60 15.19 -0.37
C VAL A 94 -5.44 14.10 0.29
N PHE A 95 -4.83 13.08 0.91
CA PHE A 95 -5.55 12.07 1.68
C PHE A 95 -6.44 12.71 2.76
N PHE A 96 -5.90 13.61 3.58
CA PHE A 96 -6.65 14.27 4.63
C PHE A 96 -7.84 15.10 4.10
N VAL A 97 -7.58 15.94 3.09
CA VAL A 97 -8.62 16.79 2.49
C VAL A 97 -9.70 15.94 1.85
N SER A 98 -9.33 14.98 1.01
CA SER A 98 -10.29 14.09 0.35
C SER A 98 -11.08 13.25 1.35
N SER A 99 -10.44 12.71 2.39
CA SER A 99 -11.11 11.96 3.46
C SER A 99 -12.13 12.80 4.22
N THR A 100 -11.82 14.08 4.43
CA THR A 100 -12.74 15.03 5.09
C THR A 100 -13.91 15.40 4.18
N LEU A 101 -13.68 15.45 2.87
CA LEU A 101 -14.73 15.76 1.88
C LEU A 101 -15.73 14.62 1.67
N VAL A 102 -15.35 13.35 1.88
CA VAL A 102 -16.29 12.21 1.77
C VAL A 102 -17.51 12.36 2.69
N PRO A 103 -17.36 12.51 4.03
CA PRO A 103 -18.50 12.69 4.92
C PRO A 103 -19.18 14.04 4.73
N ILE A 104 -18.47 15.10 4.32
CA ILE A 104 -19.09 16.38 3.98
C ILE A 104 -20.03 16.24 2.79
N LEU A 105 -19.63 15.53 1.73
CA LEU A 105 -20.46 15.24 0.57
C LEU A 105 -21.72 14.46 0.97
N ASP A 106 -21.56 13.45 1.83
CA ASP A 106 -22.70 12.70 2.38
C ASP A 106 -23.67 13.60 3.17
N LEU A 107 -23.13 14.45 4.05
CA LEU A 107 -23.92 15.37 4.86
C LEU A 107 -24.64 16.40 3.99
N ALA A 108 -23.95 17.00 3.02
CA ALA A 108 -24.50 18.00 2.10
C ALA A 108 -25.63 17.44 1.23
N THR A 109 -25.53 16.17 0.85
CA THR A 109 -26.54 15.46 0.06
C THR A 109 -27.59 14.79 0.93
N SER A 110 -27.46 14.85 2.25
CA SER A 110 -28.29 14.13 3.22
C SER A 110 -28.39 12.61 2.95
N GLY A 111 -27.34 12.01 2.37
CA GLY A 111 -27.33 10.60 1.97
C GLY A 111 -28.35 10.27 0.86
N HIS A 112 -28.75 11.28 0.08
CA HIS A 112 -29.48 11.06 -1.17
C HIS A 112 -28.47 10.66 -2.25
N GLY A 113 -28.87 9.67 -3.03
CA GLY A 113 -28.09 9.19 -4.16
C GLY A 113 -28.18 10.09 -5.39
N GLY A 114 -28.00 9.46 -6.54
CA GLY A 114 -28.07 10.12 -7.84
C GLY A 114 -26.69 10.43 -8.42
N ILE A 115 -26.71 10.91 -9.67
CA ILE A 115 -25.50 11.05 -10.48
C ILE A 115 -24.51 12.10 -9.91
N GLY A 116 -25.00 13.20 -9.34
CA GLY A 116 -24.17 14.26 -8.78
C GLY A 116 -23.30 13.78 -7.60
N PRO A 117 -23.92 13.25 -6.52
CA PRO A 117 -23.17 12.69 -5.40
C PRO A 117 -22.25 11.54 -5.83
N TYR A 118 -22.70 10.70 -6.78
CA TYR A 118 -21.88 9.60 -7.29
C TYR A 118 -20.61 10.09 -8.01
N ILE A 119 -20.74 11.09 -8.90
CA ILE A 119 -19.58 11.75 -9.54
C ILE A 119 -18.65 12.35 -8.49
N GLY A 120 -19.20 12.96 -7.42
CA GLY A 120 -18.41 13.48 -6.30
C GLY A 120 -17.58 12.40 -5.61
N VAL A 121 -18.17 11.23 -5.30
CA VAL A 121 -17.46 10.10 -4.70
C VAL A 121 -16.39 9.55 -5.66
N CYS A 122 -16.68 9.46 -6.97
CA CYS A 122 -15.69 9.09 -7.98
C CYS A 122 -14.51 10.07 -8.04
N ALA A 123 -14.77 11.38 -8.01
CA ALA A 123 -13.72 12.40 -8.01
C ALA A 123 -12.83 12.28 -6.76
N LEU A 124 -13.41 12.04 -5.58
CA LEU A 124 -12.65 11.79 -4.36
C LEU A 124 -11.83 10.49 -4.45
N SER A 125 -12.37 9.44 -5.09
CA SER A 125 -11.63 8.21 -5.38
C SER A 125 -10.39 8.46 -6.24
N ALA A 126 -10.51 9.30 -7.27
CA ALA A 126 -9.36 9.71 -8.09
C ALA A 126 -8.30 10.47 -7.27
N CYS A 127 -8.73 11.35 -6.36
CA CYS A 127 -7.81 12.03 -5.44
C CYS A 127 -7.09 11.06 -4.51
N PHE A 128 -7.74 9.98 -4.06
CA PHE A 128 -7.07 8.93 -3.28
C PHE A 128 -6.02 8.18 -4.09
N GLY A 129 -6.31 7.86 -5.36
CA GLY A 129 -5.31 7.25 -6.26
C GLY A 129 -4.09 8.14 -6.45
N LEU A 130 -4.32 9.45 -6.64
CA LEU A 130 -3.24 10.46 -6.69
C LEU A 130 -2.42 10.44 -5.39
N ALA A 131 -3.08 10.58 -4.24
CA ALA A 131 -2.45 10.64 -2.93
C ALA A 131 -1.61 9.39 -2.64
N ASP A 132 -2.13 8.20 -2.93
CA ASP A 132 -1.45 6.92 -2.72
C ASP A 132 -0.15 6.83 -3.54
N ALA A 133 -0.19 7.20 -4.82
CA ALA A 133 1.01 7.21 -5.66
C ALA A 133 2.12 8.12 -5.12
N PHE A 134 1.73 9.28 -4.56
CA PHE A 134 2.66 10.22 -3.93
C PHE A 134 3.26 9.65 -2.63
N VAL A 135 2.43 9.11 -1.74
CA VAL A 135 2.85 8.59 -0.43
C VAL A 135 3.59 7.26 -0.58
N GLN A 136 2.98 6.26 -1.20
CA GLN A 136 3.52 4.90 -1.27
C GLN A 136 4.83 4.86 -2.04
N GLY A 137 4.90 5.50 -3.21
CA GLY A 137 6.14 5.60 -3.99
C GLY A 137 7.24 6.37 -3.24
N GLY A 138 6.87 7.46 -2.56
CA GLY A 138 7.81 8.27 -1.78
C GLY A 138 8.39 7.51 -0.58
N ILE A 139 7.53 6.92 0.25
CA ILE A 139 7.95 6.21 1.47
C ILE A 139 8.70 4.92 1.11
N VAL A 140 8.20 4.11 0.18
CA VAL A 140 8.90 2.86 -0.20
C VAL A 140 10.29 3.18 -0.77
N GLY A 141 10.41 4.20 -1.62
CA GLY A 141 11.71 4.70 -2.08
C GLY A 141 12.61 5.11 -0.91
N ASP A 142 12.10 5.91 0.02
CA ASP A 142 12.86 6.38 1.19
C ASP A 142 13.33 5.22 2.09
N LEU A 143 12.46 4.26 2.36
CA LEU A 143 12.75 3.15 3.26
C LEU A 143 13.62 2.07 2.59
N SER A 144 13.75 2.06 1.27
CA SER A 144 14.52 1.05 0.52
C SER A 144 16.02 1.11 0.78
N TYR A 145 16.55 2.28 1.15
CA TYR A 145 17.95 2.44 1.55
C TYR A 145 18.18 2.39 3.07
N MET A 146 17.10 2.23 3.84
CA MET A 146 17.17 2.08 5.30
C MET A 146 17.29 0.61 5.70
N HIS A 147 17.35 0.34 7.01
CA HIS A 147 17.34 -1.04 7.50
C HIS A 147 16.07 -1.77 7.02
N PRO A 148 16.14 -3.01 6.50
CA PRO A 148 15.01 -3.77 5.96
C PRO A 148 13.71 -3.78 6.78
N ASN A 149 13.84 -3.85 8.10
CA ASN A 149 12.71 -3.81 9.03
C ASN A 149 11.87 -2.53 8.95
N PHE A 150 12.39 -1.39 8.45
CA PHE A 150 11.59 -0.18 8.21
C PHE A 150 10.55 -0.45 7.13
N LEU A 151 11.01 -0.91 5.96
CA LEU A 151 10.16 -1.22 4.83
C LEU A 151 9.19 -2.34 5.16
N GLN A 152 9.63 -3.36 5.91
CA GLN A 152 8.73 -4.41 6.41
C GLN A 152 7.69 -3.87 7.40
N SER A 153 8.05 -2.94 8.30
CA SER A 153 7.09 -2.34 9.24
C SER A 153 6.06 -1.50 8.52
N PHE A 154 6.47 -0.68 7.54
CA PHE A 154 5.57 0.07 6.67
C PHE A 154 4.65 -0.87 5.89
N SER A 155 5.22 -1.93 5.30
CA SER A 155 4.47 -2.96 4.59
C SER A 155 3.43 -3.62 5.51
N ALA A 156 3.80 -4.01 6.73
CA ALA A 156 2.87 -4.56 7.71
C ALA A 156 1.77 -3.57 8.11
N GLY A 157 2.08 -2.27 8.16
CA GLY A 157 1.10 -1.20 8.33
C GLY A 157 0.04 -1.19 7.23
N LEU A 158 0.45 -1.30 5.96
CA LEU A 158 -0.47 -1.38 4.82
C LEU A 158 -1.48 -2.53 4.98
N ALA A 159 -1.02 -3.72 5.38
CA ALA A 159 -1.93 -4.86 5.66
C ALA A 159 -2.80 -4.63 6.91
N ALA A 160 -2.22 -4.03 7.95
CA ALA A 160 -2.93 -3.75 9.18
C ALA A 160 -4.11 -2.80 8.94
N SER A 161 -4.03 -1.92 7.94
CA SER A 161 -5.16 -1.10 7.52
C SER A 161 -6.36 -1.96 7.09
N GLY A 162 -6.16 -2.98 6.24
CA GLY A 162 -7.23 -3.89 5.83
C GLY A 162 -7.79 -4.71 7.00
N ALA A 163 -6.92 -5.22 7.88
CA ALA A 163 -7.35 -5.94 9.07
C ALA A 163 -8.15 -5.04 10.04
N ALA A 164 -7.70 -3.79 10.22
CA ALA A 164 -8.36 -2.81 11.06
C ALA A 164 -9.75 -2.46 10.50
N THR A 165 -9.88 -2.15 9.20
CA THR A 165 -11.19 -1.84 8.60
C THR A 165 -12.13 -3.05 8.63
N SER A 166 -11.63 -4.27 8.37
CA SER A 166 -12.39 -5.50 8.53
C SER A 166 -12.92 -5.70 9.96
N GLY A 167 -12.06 -5.53 10.98
CA GLY A 167 -12.47 -5.63 12.37
C GLY A 167 -13.50 -4.58 12.75
N LEU A 168 -13.26 -3.33 12.36
CA LEU A 168 -14.17 -2.22 12.58
C LEU A 168 -15.54 -2.49 11.92
N ARG A 169 -15.55 -3.15 10.76
CA ARG A 169 -16.76 -3.49 10.00
C ARG A 169 -17.57 -4.59 10.64
N LEU A 170 -16.90 -5.63 11.14
CA LEU A 170 -17.56 -6.67 11.93
C LEU A 170 -18.25 -6.05 13.16
N ILE A 171 -17.58 -5.13 13.84
CA ILE A 171 -18.14 -4.40 14.99
C ILE A 171 -19.35 -3.56 14.58
N THR A 172 -19.26 -2.75 13.51
CA THR A 172 -20.36 -1.88 13.10
C THR A 172 -21.56 -2.65 12.57
N LYS A 173 -21.34 -3.71 11.78
CA LYS A 173 -22.40 -4.60 11.32
C LYS A 173 -23.10 -5.31 12.48
N ALA A 174 -22.37 -5.61 13.57
CA ALA A 174 -22.97 -6.17 14.79
C ALA A 174 -23.71 -5.13 15.64
N SER A 175 -23.25 -3.87 15.62
CA SER A 175 -23.73 -2.81 16.52
C SER A 175 -24.91 -2.02 15.95
N PHE A 176 -25.04 -1.91 14.62
CA PHE A 176 -26.08 -1.11 13.97
C PHE A 176 -27.11 -1.98 13.25
N PRO A 177 -28.41 -1.62 13.28
CA PRO A 177 -29.43 -2.29 12.48
C PRO A 177 -29.12 -2.16 10.99
N ASP A 178 -29.41 -3.22 10.23
CA ASP A 178 -29.28 -3.29 8.77
C ASP A 178 -30.36 -2.43 8.07
N THR A 179 -30.28 -1.13 8.30
CA THR A 179 -31.21 -0.10 7.82
C THR A 179 -30.40 1.03 7.23
N LYS A 180 -30.94 1.76 6.24
CA LYS A 180 -30.24 2.90 5.61
C LYS A 180 -29.67 3.89 6.64
N VAL A 181 -30.43 4.18 7.71
CA VAL A 181 -30.00 5.08 8.79
C VAL A 181 -28.85 4.50 9.61
N GLY A 182 -28.90 3.21 9.95
CA GLY A 182 -27.83 2.51 10.67
C GLY A 182 -26.53 2.46 9.86
N LEU A 183 -26.63 2.06 8.58
CA LEU A 183 -25.50 1.99 7.67
C LEU A 183 -24.85 3.36 7.44
N ARG A 184 -25.65 4.42 7.27
CA ARG A 184 -25.16 5.79 7.14
C ARG A 184 -24.39 6.25 8.37
N LYS A 185 -24.89 5.96 9.58
CA LYS A 185 -24.19 6.30 10.84
C LYS A 185 -22.85 5.57 10.96
N GLY A 186 -22.84 4.27 10.62
CA GLY A 186 -21.61 3.48 10.56
C GLY A 186 -20.60 4.07 9.58
N ALA A 187 -21.04 4.41 8.36
CA ALA A 187 -20.19 4.98 7.32
C ALA A 187 -19.61 6.36 7.70
N LEU A 188 -20.43 7.28 8.21
CA LEU A 188 -19.96 8.60 8.66
C LEU A 188 -18.94 8.47 9.79
N THR A 189 -19.17 7.56 10.75
CA THR A 189 -18.22 7.30 11.84
C THR A 189 -16.88 6.83 11.28
N PHE A 190 -16.90 5.91 10.31
CA PHE A 190 -15.69 5.44 9.64
C PHE A 190 -14.94 6.58 8.97
N PHE A 191 -15.62 7.38 8.14
CA PHE A 191 -14.96 8.43 7.38
C PHE A 191 -14.32 9.50 8.26
N PHE A 192 -14.96 9.89 9.37
CA PHE A 192 -14.35 10.82 10.32
C PHE A 192 -13.13 10.23 11.04
N ILE A 193 -13.17 8.94 11.40
CA ILE A 193 -12.01 8.25 12.00
C ILE A 193 -10.86 8.20 10.97
N SER A 194 -11.14 7.87 9.71
CA SER A 194 -10.15 7.87 8.63
C SER A 194 -9.53 9.25 8.44
N ALA A 195 -10.34 10.30 8.33
CA ALA A 195 -9.85 11.67 8.17
C ALA A 195 -8.95 12.11 9.34
N PHE A 196 -9.33 11.79 10.58
CA PHE A 196 -8.47 12.06 11.74
C PHE A 196 -7.14 11.30 11.67
N PHE A 197 -7.17 10.03 11.23
CA PHE A 197 -5.97 9.23 11.10
C PHE A 197 -5.03 9.76 10.00
N GLU A 198 -5.56 10.27 8.88
CA GLU A 198 -4.74 10.92 7.84
C GLU A 198 -4.07 12.19 8.35
N LEU A 199 -4.78 13.01 9.14
CA LEU A 199 -4.19 14.18 9.80
C LEU A 199 -3.06 13.77 10.73
N LEU A 200 -3.24 12.69 11.49
CA LEU A 200 -2.21 12.14 12.35
C LEU A 200 -0.98 11.72 11.52
N CYS A 201 -1.15 10.97 10.44
CA CYS A 201 -0.05 10.58 9.55
C CYS A 201 0.71 11.78 8.98
N LEU A 202 -0.02 12.82 8.54
CA LEU A 202 0.55 14.07 8.05
C LEU A 202 1.43 14.74 9.11
N ILE A 203 0.92 14.88 10.34
CA ILE A 203 1.66 15.50 11.46
C ILE A 203 2.87 14.65 11.85
N LEU A 204 2.70 13.32 11.96
CA LEU A 204 3.77 12.39 12.31
C LEU A 204 4.92 12.47 11.29
N TYR A 205 4.60 12.49 10.00
CA TYR A 205 5.63 12.62 8.96
C TYR A 205 6.24 14.03 8.93
N ALA A 206 5.44 15.08 9.08
CA ALA A 206 5.94 16.45 9.01
C ALA A 206 6.90 16.80 10.16
N VAL A 207 6.58 16.35 11.37
CA VAL A 207 7.20 16.85 12.62
C VAL A 207 8.08 15.79 13.31
N VAL A 208 7.64 14.53 13.35
CA VAL A 208 8.27 13.50 14.20
C VAL A 208 9.27 12.67 13.41
N PHE A 209 8.86 12.13 12.26
CA PHE A 209 9.65 11.19 11.46
C PHE A 209 11.06 11.71 11.08
N PRO A 210 11.24 12.97 10.62
CA PRO A 210 12.55 13.48 10.22
C PRO A 210 13.50 13.67 11.41
N LYS A 211 12.97 13.81 12.64
CA LYS A 211 13.78 14.07 13.83
C LYS A 211 14.37 12.81 14.45
N LEU A 212 13.92 11.63 14.04
CA LEU A 212 14.40 10.34 14.56
C LEU A 212 15.88 10.11 14.17
N ASP A 213 16.73 9.78 15.15
CA ASP A 213 18.18 9.65 14.94
C ASP A 213 18.54 8.62 13.87
N MET A 214 17.82 7.48 13.84
CA MET A 214 18.05 6.43 12.83
C MET A 214 17.67 6.92 11.41
N VAL A 215 16.58 7.68 11.29
CA VAL A 215 16.13 8.24 10.01
C VAL A 215 17.12 9.30 9.52
N LYS A 216 17.58 10.20 10.41
CA LYS A 216 18.63 11.19 10.10
C LYS A 216 19.92 10.53 9.63
N HIS A 217 20.34 9.46 10.31
CA HIS A 217 21.54 8.72 9.93
C HIS A 217 21.43 8.16 8.50
N TYR A 218 20.38 7.40 8.18
CA TYR A 218 20.21 6.83 6.84
C TYR A 218 20.06 7.90 5.76
N ARG A 219 19.30 8.97 6.01
CA ARG A 219 19.15 10.09 5.07
C ARG A 219 20.47 10.81 4.84
N LYS A 220 21.28 11.01 5.89
CA LYS A 220 22.61 11.60 5.75
C LYS A 220 23.52 10.70 4.91
N THR A 221 23.56 9.40 5.18
CA THR A 221 24.33 8.42 4.39
C THR A 221 23.91 8.45 2.92
N ALA A 222 22.61 8.41 2.64
CA ALA A 222 22.10 8.50 1.26
C ALA A 222 22.50 9.83 0.58
N ALA A 223 22.47 10.95 1.30
CA ALA A 223 22.90 12.25 0.77
C ALA A 223 24.40 12.29 0.42
N LEU A 224 25.26 11.68 1.26
CA LEU A 224 26.70 11.54 1.00
C LEU A 224 26.96 10.65 -0.23
N GLU A 225 26.11 9.66 -0.47
CA GLU A 225 26.12 8.82 -1.68
C GLU A 225 25.50 9.50 -2.92
N GLY A 226 25.07 10.75 -2.81
CA GLY A 226 24.57 11.57 -3.92
C GLY A 226 23.04 11.67 -4.04
N ALA A 227 22.26 11.25 -3.04
CA ALA A 227 20.81 11.40 -3.05
C ALA A 227 20.42 12.86 -2.79
N THR A 228 19.80 13.50 -3.77
CA THR A 228 19.25 14.87 -3.64
C THR A 228 17.86 14.89 -3.01
N THR A 229 17.11 13.79 -3.11
CA THR A 229 15.69 13.68 -2.72
C THR A 229 15.43 13.76 -1.21
N VAL A 230 16.49 13.75 -0.40
CA VAL A 230 16.45 13.78 1.07
C VAL A 230 16.80 15.15 1.65
N ASN A 231 17.17 16.13 0.80
CA ASN A 231 17.67 17.43 1.23
C ASN A 231 16.63 18.20 2.05
N ALA A 232 15.38 18.27 1.57
CA ALA A 232 14.30 18.95 2.30
C ALA A 232 14.01 18.31 3.67
N ASP A 233 14.17 16.99 3.77
CA ASP A 233 13.96 16.24 5.01
C ASP A 233 15.10 16.42 6.01
N LEU A 234 16.35 16.47 5.53
CA LEU A 234 17.52 16.77 6.36
C LEU A 234 17.46 18.21 6.88
N ALA A 235 17.05 19.17 6.04
CA ALA A 235 16.83 20.56 6.44
C ALA A 235 15.74 20.66 7.52
N ALA A 236 14.61 19.96 7.35
CA ALA A 236 13.55 19.92 8.36
C ALA A 236 13.99 19.26 9.69
N ALA A 237 15.02 18.42 9.65
CA ALA A 237 15.63 17.80 10.82
C ALA A 237 16.76 18.66 11.46
N GLY A 238 17.09 19.81 10.87
CA GLY A 238 18.19 20.68 11.31
C GLY A 238 19.58 20.11 11.00
N VAL A 239 19.69 19.23 10.00
CA VAL A 239 20.95 18.61 9.58
C VAL A 239 21.43 19.29 8.29
N VAL A 240 22.62 19.87 8.35
CA VAL A 240 23.32 20.42 7.18
C VAL A 240 24.31 19.38 6.66
N VAL A 241 24.25 19.09 5.36
CA VAL A 241 25.26 18.29 4.66
C VAL A 241 26.01 19.24 3.75
N ASN A 242 27.30 19.43 3.99
CA ASN A 242 28.12 20.33 3.18
C ASN A 242 28.36 19.72 1.80
N ASP A 243 28.31 20.52 0.73
CA ASP A 243 28.59 20.03 -0.63
C ASP A 243 30.03 19.50 -0.79
N LEU A 244 30.94 19.91 0.10
CA LEU A 244 32.31 19.39 0.20
C LEU A 244 32.39 17.97 0.79
N GLU A 245 31.35 17.52 1.52
CA GLU A 245 31.26 16.17 2.12
C GLU A 245 30.58 15.17 1.16
N ARG A 246 29.96 15.64 0.08
CA ARG A 246 29.44 14.75 -0.96
C ARG A 246 30.63 14.18 -1.71
N ASP A 247 30.63 12.87 -1.93
CA ASP A 247 31.71 12.15 -2.61
C ASP A 247 31.93 12.71 -4.04
N SER A 248 32.75 13.76 -4.16
CA SER A 248 33.02 14.49 -5.41
C SER A 248 34.09 13.82 -6.27
N GLU A 249 34.84 12.86 -5.70
CA GLU A 249 35.91 12.12 -6.39
C GLU A 249 35.41 10.98 -7.26
N LYS A 250 34.14 10.57 -7.11
CA LYS A 250 33.47 9.73 -8.07
C LYS A 250 32.26 10.49 -8.59
N GLY A 251 32.35 10.97 -9.83
CA GLY A 251 31.19 11.04 -10.70
C GLY A 251 30.62 9.62 -10.84
N ASN A 252 29.99 9.10 -9.78
CA ASN A 252 29.43 7.78 -9.72
C ASN A 252 28.27 7.79 -10.72
N THR A 253 28.45 7.11 -11.84
CA THR A 253 27.42 6.82 -12.83
C THR A 253 26.31 6.02 -12.16
N ARG A 254 25.46 6.71 -11.41
CA ARG A 254 24.18 6.20 -10.91
C ARG A 254 23.50 5.50 -12.07
N LEU A 255 23.14 4.24 -11.89
CA LEU A 255 22.43 3.51 -12.92
C LEU A 255 21.13 4.25 -13.26
N SER A 256 20.81 4.33 -14.55
CA SER A 256 19.53 4.88 -14.97
C SER A 256 18.39 3.99 -14.48
N SER A 257 17.19 4.55 -14.29
CA SER A 257 16.02 3.78 -13.86
C SER A 257 15.72 2.60 -14.79
N LEU A 258 16.00 2.75 -16.11
CA LEU A 258 15.88 1.65 -17.07
C LEU A 258 16.93 0.55 -16.86
N ALA A 259 18.18 0.90 -16.56
CA ALA A 259 19.21 -0.08 -16.24
C ALA A 259 18.89 -0.82 -14.94
N LEU A 260 18.41 -0.10 -13.91
CA LEU A 260 17.95 -0.70 -12.66
C LEU A 260 16.77 -1.65 -12.87
N LEU A 261 15.80 -1.26 -13.69
CA LEU A 261 14.68 -2.13 -14.07
C LEU A 261 15.18 -3.37 -14.82
N SER A 262 16.08 -3.22 -15.79
CA SER A 262 16.63 -4.34 -16.55
C SER A 262 17.36 -5.36 -15.66
N GLN A 263 18.01 -4.91 -14.57
CA GLN A 263 18.69 -5.79 -13.62
C GLN A 263 17.76 -6.44 -12.58
N ASN A 264 16.54 -5.91 -12.41
CA ASN A 264 15.57 -6.34 -11.41
C ASN A 264 14.19 -6.64 -12.02
N VAL A 265 14.17 -7.04 -13.29
CA VAL A 265 12.94 -7.32 -14.04
C VAL A 265 12.17 -8.49 -13.45
N ASP A 266 12.89 -9.46 -12.88
CA ASP A 266 12.33 -10.58 -12.10
C ASP A 266 11.53 -10.07 -10.91
N TYR A 267 12.11 -9.22 -10.06
CA TYR A 267 11.41 -8.64 -8.91
C TYR A 267 10.25 -7.73 -9.30
N ALA A 268 10.40 -6.95 -10.38
CA ALA A 268 9.32 -6.12 -10.91
C ALA A 268 8.15 -6.98 -11.40
N PHE A 269 8.44 -8.05 -12.16
CA PHE A 269 7.45 -9.03 -12.59
C PHE A 269 6.80 -9.74 -11.40
N ASP A 270 7.58 -10.14 -10.39
CA ASP A 270 7.08 -10.82 -9.20
C ASP A 270 6.02 -9.99 -8.49
N LEU A 271 6.29 -8.70 -8.23
CA LEU A 271 5.29 -7.81 -7.61
C LEU A 271 4.07 -7.61 -8.51
N PHE A 272 4.27 -7.38 -9.80
CA PHE A 272 3.16 -7.24 -10.73
C PHE A 272 2.25 -8.48 -10.70
N ALA A 273 2.83 -9.67 -10.84
CA ALA A 273 2.12 -10.95 -10.86
C ALA A 273 1.44 -11.27 -9.52
N ILE A 274 2.08 -10.95 -8.39
CA ILE A 274 1.49 -11.07 -7.04
C ILE A 274 0.16 -10.32 -6.97
N TYR A 275 0.14 -9.05 -7.39
CA TYR A 275 -1.05 -8.22 -7.28
C TYR A 275 -2.06 -8.45 -8.40
N VAL A 276 -1.63 -8.81 -9.63
CA VAL A 276 -2.53 -9.28 -10.70
C VAL A 276 -3.37 -10.44 -10.22
N LEU A 277 -2.72 -11.50 -9.72
CA LEU A 277 -3.43 -12.68 -9.25
C LEU A 277 -4.35 -12.33 -8.08
N THR A 278 -3.81 -11.63 -7.08
CA THR A 278 -4.56 -11.37 -5.85
C THR A 278 -5.80 -10.55 -6.13
N LEU A 279 -5.68 -9.47 -6.92
CA LEU A 279 -6.81 -8.59 -7.19
C LEU A 279 -7.67 -8.99 -8.38
N SER A 280 -7.28 -10.04 -9.10
CA SER A 280 -8.22 -10.79 -9.95
C SER A 280 -9.20 -11.64 -9.14
N ILE A 281 -8.95 -11.92 -7.87
CA ILE A 281 -9.81 -12.77 -7.01
C ILE A 281 -10.43 -11.94 -5.87
N PHE A 282 -9.62 -11.13 -5.19
CA PHE A 282 -10.03 -10.35 -4.03
C PHE A 282 -10.23 -8.87 -4.39
N PRO A 283 -11.31 -8.20 -3.94
CA PRO A 283 -12.47 -8.75 -3.22
C PRO A 283 -13.64 -9.12 -4.14
N GLY A 284 -13.61 -8.78 -5.44
CA GLY A 284 -14.75 -8.84 -6.35
C GLY A 284 -15.37 -10.23 -6.46
N PHE A 285 -14.58 -11.23 -6.88
CA PHE A 285 -15.04 -12.61 -6.91
C PHE A 285 -15.57 -13.11 -5.55
N LEU A 286 -14.93 -12.75 -4.43
CA LEU A 286 -15.41 -13.17 -3.11
C LEU A 286 -16.78 -12.56 -2.76
N ALA A 287 -17.04 -11.34 -3.22
CA ALA A 287 -18.26 -10.60 -2.91
C ALA A 287 -19.46 -11.01 -3.78
N GLU A 288 -19.24 -11.33 -5.05
CA GLU A 288 -20.32 -11.45 -6.04
C GLU A 288 -20.44 -12.87 -6.62
N ASP A 289 -19.41 -13.71 -6.53
CA ASP A 289 -19.30 -14.93 -7.34
C ASP A 289 -19.32 -16.25 -6.57
N THR A 290 -19.48 -16.20 -5.24
CA THR A 290 -19.40 -17.36 -4.35
C THR A 290 -20.76 -18.02 -4.08
N GLY A 291 -21.88 -17.31 -4.30
CA GLY A 291 -23.24 -17.85 -4.21
C GLY A 291 -23.87 -17.77 -2.81
N SER A 292 -24.84 -18.65 -2.54
CA SER A 292 -25.63 -18.66 -1.30
C SER A 292 -24.94 -19.46 -0.20
N HIS A 293 -24.79 -18.86 0.98
CA HIS A 293 -24.07 -19.46 2.10
C HIS A 293 -24.79 -19.28 3.44
N SER A 294 -24.61 -20.26 4.35
CA SER A 294 -25.08 -20.27 5.74
C SER A 294 -24.82 -18.98 6.54
N LEU A 295 -23.71 -18.28 6.26
CA LEU A 295 -23.37 -17.00 6.90
C LEU A 295 -24.17 -15.80 6.36
N GLY A 296 -24.99 -15.99 5.31
CA GLY A 296 -25.83 -14.94 4.74
C GLY A 296 -25.03 -13.66 4.41
N SER A 297 -25.53 -12.51 4.86
CA SER A 297 -24.89 -11.20 4.63
C SER A 297 -23.56 -11.00 5.37
N TRP A 298 -23.14 -11.95 6.22
CA TRP A 298 -21.83 -11.95 6.88
C TRP A 298 -20.74 -12.64 6.07
N TYR A 299 -21.11 -13.50 5.12
CA TYR A 299 -20.17 -14.37 4.43
C TYR A 299 -19.00 -13.59 3.80
N VAL A 300 -19.31 -12.60 2.97
CA VAL A 300 -18.32 -11.75 2.28
C VAL A 300 -17.45 -11.00 3.28
N VAL A 301 -18.05 -10.46 4.36
CA VAL A 301 -17.31 -9.72 5.39
C VAL A 301 -16.30 -10.64 6.09
N VAL A 302 -16.68 -11.88 6.37
CA VAL A 302 -15.79 -12.88 6.98
C VAL A 302 -14.67 -13.28 6.00
N LEU A 303 -14.98 -13.55 4.72
CA LEU A 303 -13.95 -13.87 3.71
C LEU A 303 -12.90 -12.76 3.57
N ILE A 304 -13.35 -11.51 3.48
CA ILE A 304 -12.47 -10.35 3.39
C ILE A 304 -11.60 -10.21 4.64
N THR A 305 -12.20 -10.44 5.82
CA THR A 305 -11.46 -10.43 7.09
C THR A 305 -10.38 -11.52 7.12
N MET A 306 -10.71 -12.73 6.68
CA MET A 306 -9.76 -13.84 6.65
C MET A 306 -8.57 -13.57 5.71
N TYR A 307 -8.82 -12.99 4.55
CA TYR A 307 -7.76 -12.53 3.64
C TYR A 307 -6.88 -11.46 4.30
N ASN A 308 -7.47 -10.42 4.88
CA ASN A 308 -6.74 -9.30 5.48
C ASN A 308 -5.89 -9.74 6.69
N LEU A 309 -6.41 -10.64 7.53
CA LEU A 309 -5.63 -11.24 8.61
C LEU A 309 -4.48 -12.11 8.07
N GLY A 310 -4.76 -12.90 7.03
CA GLY A 310 -3.73 -13.67 6.32
C GLY A 310 -2.62 -12.77 5.76
N ASP A 311 -2.96 -11.67 5.08
CA ASP A 311 -1.99 -10.71 4.53
C ASP A 311 -1.14 -10.10 5.63
N LEU A 312 -1.76 -9.68 6.74
CA LEU A 312 -1.04 -9.13 7.89
C LEU A 312 -0.05 -10.13 8.47
N VAL A 313 -0.48 -11.37 8.72
CA VAL A 313 0.40 -12.46 9.19
C VAL A 313 1.53 -12.70 8.19
N GLY A 314 1.19 -12.78 6.90
CA GLY A 314 2.12 -12.97 5.80
C GLY A 314 3.26 -11.94 5.80
N ARG A 315 2.97 -10.66 6.08
CA ARG A 315 3.99 -9.59 6.12
C ARG A 315 4.94 -9.70 7.30
N TYR A 316 4.58 -10.41 8.37
CA TYR A 316 5.46 -10.68 9.51
C TYR A 316 6.29 -11.96 9.35
N LEU A 317 5.82 -12.94 8.56
CA LEU A 317 6.54 -14.20 8.34
C LEU A 317 8.02 -14.03 7.96
N PRO A 318 8.45 -13.06 7.12
CA PRO A 318 9.86 -12.89 6.79
C PRO A 318 10.77 -12.46 7.96
N LEU A 319 10.20 -12.12 9.13
CA LEU A 319 11.00 -11.97 10.37
C LEU A 319 11.62 -13.30 10.82
N ILE A 320 10.96 -14.42 10.51
CA ILE A 320 11.45 -15.76 10.78
C ILE A 320 12.40 -16.14 9.65
N LYS A 321 13.71 -16.11 9.93
CA LYS A 321 14.76 -16.33 8.91
C LYS A 321 14.64 -17.65 8.14
N ALA A 322 14.06 -18.68 8.75
CA ALA A 322 13.91 -20.02 8.15
C ALA A 322 12.88 -20.07 7.01
N ILE A 323 11.86 -19.22 7.04
CA ILE A 323 10.78 -19.20 6.03
C ILE A 323 10.93 -18.05 5.04
N LYS A 324 11.77 -17.06 5.36
CA LYS A 324 12.07 -15.96 4.44
C LYS A 324 12.79 -16.46 3.19
N ILE A 325 12.14 -16.29 2.03
CA ILE A 325 12.73 -16.60 0.74
C ILE A 325 13.62 -15.44 0.29
N LYS A 326 14.90 -15.72 0.02
CA LYS A 326 15.88 -14.74 -0.48
C LYS A 326 16.34 -14.99 -1.91
N SER A 327 16.15 -16.21 -2.40
CA SER A 327 16.57 -16.59 -3.75
C SER A 327 15.62 -15.96 -4.77
N ARG A 328 16.16 -15.24 -5.76
CA ARG A 328 15.41 -14.70 -6.91
C ARG A 328 14.55 -15.78 -7.58
N VAL A 329 15.17 -16.92 -7.90
CA VAL A 329 14.47 -18.08 -8.49
C VAL A 329 13.41 -18.65 -7.55
N GLY A 330 13.70 -18.69 -6.25
CA GLY A 330 12.74 -19.18 -5.26
C GLY A 330 11.50 -18.28 -5.11
N ILE A 331 11.69 -16.96 -5.16
CA ILE A 331 10.59 -15.99 -5.13
C ILE A 331 9.75 -16.14 -6.40
N LEU A 332 10.38 -16.12 -7.58
CA LEU A 332 9.69 -16.29 -8.86
C LEU A 332 8.88 -17.60 -8.92
N ALA A 333 9.49 -18.71 -8.52
CA ALA A 333 8.81 -20.00 -8.48
C ALA A 333 7.59 -19.97 -7.54
N ALA A 334 7.72 -19.37 -6.36
CA ALA A 334 6.62 -19.22 -5.42
C ALA A 334 5.51 -18.31 -5.97
N VAL A 335 5.85 -17.21 -6.65
CA VAL A 335 4.88 -16.30 -7.28
C VAL A 335 4.11 -16.99 -8.40
N VAL A 336 4.81 -17.69 -9.31
CA VAL A 336 4.17 -18.45 -10.39
C VAL A 336 3.28 -19.55 -9.83
N ALA A 337 3.71 -20.26 -8.77
CA ALA A 337 2.89 -21.29 -8.12
C ALA A 337 1.58 -20.74 -7.56
N ARG A 338 1.51 -19.45 -7.18
CA ARG A 338 0.25 -18.86 -6.72
C ARG A 338 -0.85 -18.88 -7.78
N PHE A 339 -0.55 -18.93 -9.08
CA PHE A 339 -1.59 -18.97 -10.11
C PHE A 339 -2.47 -20.24 -10.03
N ALA A 340 -2.04 -21.27 -9.30
CA ALA A 340 -2.89 -22.40 -8.93
C ALA A 340 -4.10 -22.00 -8.05
N PHE A 341 -4.09 -20.82 -7.43
CA PHE A 341 -5.25 -20.28 -6.71
C PHE A 341 -6.44 -20.05 -7.65
N ILE A 342 -6.25 -19.62 -8.90
CA ILE A 342 -7.37 -19.37 -9.84
C ILE A 342 -8.25 -20.62 -10.00
N PRO A 343 -7.73 -21.79 -10.45
CA PRO A 343 -8.56 -22.99 -10.54
C PRO A 343 -9.03 -23.47 -9.16
N ALA A 344 -8.26 -23.28 -8.08
CA ALA A 344 -8.69 -23.68 -6.74
C ALA A 344 -9.93 -22.89 -6.26
N PHE A 345 -9.94 -21.56 -6.43
CA PHE A 345 -11.09 -20.72 -6.10
C PHE A 345 -12.30 -21.04 -6.99
N TYR A 346 -12.09 -21.23 -8.30
CA TYR A 346 -13.16 -21.63 -9.22
C TYR A 346 -13.82 -22.96 -8.80
N LEU A 347 -13.02 -24.00 -8.54
CA LEU A 347 -13.52 -25.31 -8.13
C LEU A 347 -14.20 -25.25 -6.77
N THR A 348 -13.65 -24.47 -5.83
CA THR A 348 -14.23 -24.33 -4.49
C THR A 348 -15.56 -23.58 -4.52
N ALA A 349 -15.71 -22.55 -5.35
CA ALA A 349 -16.99 -21.85 -5.49
C ALA A 349 -18.09 -22.76 -6.08
N LYS A 350 -17.73 -23.75 -6.90
CA LYS A 350 -18.70 -24.65 -7.55
C LYS A 350 -19.02 -25.91 -6.75
N TYR A 351 -18.01 -26.45 -6.06
CA TYR A 351 -18.09 -27.79 -5.44
C TYR A 351 -17.68 -27.82 -3.96
N GLY A 352 -17.02 -26.77 -3.48
CA GLY A 352 -16.49 -26.70 -2.12
C GLY A 352 -17.49 -26.15 -1.12
N ASP A 353 -17.28 -26.48 0.14
CA ASP A 353 -17.97 -25.82 1.25
C ASP A 353 -17.31 -24.48 1.61
N GLN A 354 -17.94 -23.77 2.54
CA GLN A 354 -17.50 -22.47 3.03
C GLN A 354 -16.15 -22.53 3.76
N GLY A 355 -15.83 -23.66 4.40
CA GLY A 355 -14.57 -23.86 5.12
C GLY A 355 -13.38 -23.86 4.16
N TRP A 356 -13.51 -24.52 3.01
CA TRP A 356 -12.50 -24.48 1.95
C TRP A 356 -12.30 -23.07 1.39
N MET A 357 -13.38 -22.32 1.18
CA MET A 357 -13.27 -20.94 0.71
C MET A 357 -12.54 -20.05 1.72
N LEU A 358 -12.87 -20.18 3.01
CA LEU A 358 -12.18 -19.48 4.11
C LEU A 358 -10.69 -19.81 4.14
N MET A 359 -10.33 -21.10 4.02
CA MET A 359 -8.94 -21.54 3.98
C MET A 359 -8.18 -20.93 2.79
N LEU A 360 -8.77 -20.93 1.59
CA LEU A 360 -8.16 -20.33 0.41
C LEU A 360 -7.95 -18.82 0.57
N CYS A 361 -8.90 -18.09 1.18
CA CYS A 361 -8.73 -16.66 1.47
C CYS A 361 -7.55 -16.41 2.41
N ILE A 362 -7.39 -17.20 3.47
CA ILE A 362 -6.24 -17.10 4.40
C ILE A 362 -4.93 -17.35 3.66
N LEU A 363 -4.86 -18.43 2.87
CA LEU A 363 -3.65 -18.78 2.12
C LEU A 363 -3.30 -17.74 1.04
N LEU A 364 -4.30 -17.19 0.37
CA LEU A 364 -4.13 -16.10 -0.58
C LEU A 364 -3.51 -14.88 0.10
N GLY A 365 -4.02 -14.49 1.28
CA GLY A 365 -3.47 -13.40 2.09
C GLY A 365 -2.05 -13.68 2.56
N ILE A 366 -1.80 -14.82 3.19
CA ILE A 366 -0.47 -15.18 3.72
C ILE A 366 0.59 -15.15 2.61
N THR A 367 0.29 -15.76 1.46
CA THR A 367 1.24 -15.78 0.33
C THR A 367 1.44 -14.39 -0.28
N ASN A 368 0.39 -13.56 -0.33
CA ASN A 368 0.48 -12.18 -0.79
C ASN A 368 1.45 -11.35 0.05
N GLY A 369 1.21 -11.31 1.36
CA GLY A 369 2.01 -10.52 2.29
C GLY A 369 3.45 -11.00 2.39
N HIS A 370 3.65 -12.32 2.45
CA HIS A 370 4.96 -12.93 2.56
C HIS A 370 5.85 -12.61 1.35
N LEU A 371 5.34 -12.83 0.14
CA LEU A 371 6.11 -12.64 -1.08
C LEU A 371 6.33 -11.15 -1.39
N THR A 372 5.34 -10.29 -1.09
CA THR A 372 5.49 -8.84 -1.20
C THR A 372 6.68 -8.34 -0.38
N VAL A 373 6.78 -8.74 0.90
CA VAL A 373 7.89 -8.33 1.76
C VAL A 373 9.21 -8.95 1.31
N CYS A 374 9.23 -10.19 0.82
CA CYS A 374 10.44 -10.79 0.27
C CYS A 374 10.96 -9.97 -0.92
N VAL A 375 10.12 -9.62 -1.89
CA VAL A 375 10.55 -8.81 -3.04
C VAL A 375 11.03 -7.42 -2.61
N LEU A 376 10.21 -6.69 -1.85
CA LEU A 376 10.50 -5.31 -1.44
C LEU A 376 11.81 -5.19 -0.65
N VAL A 377 12.15 -6.20 0.15
CA VAL A 377 13.36 -6.17 0.98
C VAL A 377 14.61 -6.71 0.25
N GLU A 378 14.46 -7.66 -0.67
CA GLU A 378 15.61 -8.28 -1.34
C GLU A 378 16.05 -7.49 -2.59
N ALA A 379 15.13 -6.87 -3.32
CA ALA A 379 15.44 -6.17 -4.57
C ALA A 379 16.41 -4.98 -4.42
N PRO A 380 16.29 -4.10 -3.40
CA PRO A 380 17.23 -2.99 -3.23
C PRO A 380 18.62 -3.41 -2.71
N ARG A 381 18.84 -4.68 -2.33
CA ARG A 381 20.12 -5.06 -1.72
C ARG A 381 21.28 -4.99 -2.69
N GLY A 382 22.41 -4.46 -2.21
CA GLY A 382 23.65 -4.34 -2.97
C GLY A 382 23.77 -3.09 -3.83
N TYR A 383 22.73 -2.24 -3.85
CA TYR A 383 22.73 -0.94 -4.51
C TYR A 383 23.04 0.19 -3.53
N LYS A 384 23.43 1.37 -4.05
CA LYS A 384 23.62 2.59 -3.24
C LYS A 384 22.27 3.25 -2.92
N GLY A 385 22.22 4.12 -1.91
CA GLY A 385 21.02 4.82 -1.47
C GLY A 385 20.19 5.46 -2.59
N PRO A 386 20.78 6.23 -3.53
CA PRO A 386 20.04 6.82 -4.65
C PRO A 386 19.42 5.79 -5.62
N GLU A 387 20.05 4.63 -5.77
CA GLU A 387 19.60 3.53 -6.63
C GLU A 387 18.56 2.67 -5.90
N GLN A 388 18.75 2.43 -4.61
CA GLN A 388 17.77 1.78 -3.73
C GLN A 388 16.46 2.56 -3.69
N ASN A 389 16.53 3.90 -3.62
CA ASN A 389 15.34 4.75 -3.71
C ASN A 389 14.63 4.59 -5.07
N ALA A 390 15.38 4.59 -6.17
CA ALA A 390 14.80 4.38 -7.50
C ALA A 390 14.18 2.98 -7.65
N ILE A 391 14.85 1.93 -7.19
CA ILE A 391 14.30 0.56 -7.17
C ILE A 391 12.99 0.53 -6.38
N GLY A 392 12.94 1.15 -5.20
CA GLY A 392 11.71 1.24 -4.41
C GLY A 392 10.55 1.86 -5.20
N ASN A 393 10.79 2.96 -5.92
CA ASN A 393 9.78 3.58 -6.78
C ASN A 393 9.34 2.68 -7.94
N ILE A 394 10.30 2.05 -8.63
CA ILE A 394 10.02 1.08 -9.70
C ILE A 394 9.13 -0.04 -9.19
N LEU A 395 9.45 -0.63 -8.03
CA LEU A 395 8.68 -1.71 -7.42
C LEU A 395 7.24 -1.27 -7.10
N VAL A 396 7.04 -0.05 -6.60
CA VAL A 396 5.67 0.49 -6.39
C VAL A 396 4.93 0.71 -7.70
N PHE A 397 5.60 1.17 -8.76
CA PHE A 397 4.98 1.28 -10.09
C PHE A 397 4.47 -0.07 -10.61
N PHE A 398 5.27 -1.13 -10.49
CA PHE A 398 4.84 -2.48 -10.89
C PHE A 398 3.78 -3.06 -9.95
N LEU A 399 3.83 -2.76 -8.65
CA LEU A 399 2.79 -3.11 -7.69
C LEU A 399 1.44 -2.49 -8.10
N LEU A 400 1.38 -1.17 -8.30
CA LEU A 400 0.17 -0.46 -8.70
C LEU A 400 -0.29 -0.80 -10.12
N GLY A 401 0.64 -1.15 -11.02
CA GLY A 401 0.30 -1.73 -12.31
C GLY A 401 -0.37 -3.10 -12.16
N GLY A 402 0.12 -3.94 -11.24
CA GLY A 402 -0.40 -5.28 -10.97
C GLY A 402 -1.80 -5.24 -10.36
N ILE A 403 -1.97 -4.52 -9.24
CA ILE A 403 -2.96 -3.45 -9.13
C ILE A 403 -4.11 -3.42 -10.16
N PHE A 404 -3.97 -2.41 -11.02
CA PHE A 404 -4.88 -2.07 -12.08
C PHE A 404 -5.23 -3.23 -13.00
N ALA A 405 -4.23 -4.05 -13.39
CA ALA A 405 -4.45 -5.20 -14.24
C ALA A 405 -5.30 -6.29 -13.54
N GLY A 406 -5.03 -6.58 -12.27
CA GLY A 406 -5.80 -7.54 -11.46
C GLY A 406 -7.27 -7.14 -11.33
N VAL A 407 -7.53 -5.88 -10.96
CA VAL A 407 -8.90 -5.33 -10.87
C VAL A 407 -9.63 -5.40 -12.21
N THR A 408 -8.93 -5.22 -13.33
CA THR A 408 -9.52 -5.35 -14.67
C THR A 408 -9.86 -6.81 -14.97
N LEU A 409 -8.98 -7.75 -14.61
CA LEU A 409 -9.18 -9.19 -14.81
C LEU A 409 -10.25 -9.79 -13.89
N ASP A 410 -10.54 -9.18 -12.74
CA ASP A 410 -11.64 -9.58 -11.85
C ASP A 410 -13.01 -9.59 -12.57
N TRP A 411 -13.20 -8.75 -13.59
CA TRP A 411 -14.41 -8.76 -14.41
C TRP A 411 -14.59 -10.03 -15.25
N LEU A 412 -13.50 -10.77 -15.52
CA LEU A 412 -13.58 -12.01 -16.29
C LEU A 412 -14.39 -13.10 -15.57
N TRP A 413 -14.50 -13.04 -14.23
CA TRP A 413 -15.33 -13.97 -13.45
C TRP A 413 -16.83 -13.83 -13.72
N LEU A 414 -17.26 -12.69 -14.27
CA LEU A 414 -18.65 -12.44 -14.64
C LEU A 414 -19.03 -13.03 -16.00
N ILE A 415 -18.05 -13.40 -16.83
CA ILE A 415 -18.34 -13.91 -18.17
C ILE A 415 -19.14 -15.21 -18.06
N GLY A 416 -20.30 -15.27 -18.73
CA GLY A 416 -21.19 -16.43 -18.72
C GLY A 416 -22.14 -16.50 -17.53
N LYS A 417 -22.10 -15.53 -16.61
CA LYS A 417 -23.14 -15.32 -15.61
C LYS A 417 -24.14 -14.30 -16.17
N GLY A 418 -25.38 -14.72 -16.40
CA GLY A 418 -26.43 -13.83 -16.86
C GLY A 418 -26.77 -12.82 -15.76
N TRP A 419 -26.74 -11.52 -16.10
CA TRP A 419 -27.18 -10.42 -15.25
C TRP A 419 -28.52 -9.90 -15.75
#